data_AF-A0AAD5QV71-F1
#
_entry.id   AF-A0AAD5QV71-F1
#
_cell.length_a   1.000
_cell.length_b   1.000
_cell.length_c   1.000
_cell.angle_alpha   90.00
_cell.angle_beta   90.00
_cell.angle_gamma   90.00
#
_symmetry.space_group_name_H-M   'P 1'
#
loop_
_entity.id
_entity.type
_entity.pdbx_description
1 polymer ?
#
loop_
_entity_poly.entity_id
_entity_poly.type
_entity_poly.pdbx_seq_one_letter_code
_entity_poly.pdbx_strand_id
1 'polypeptide(L)'
;MVCFILHYFIAFEKTQATCIRGIETRNGVADDSILVKALRDWLSWIFNGLPLDHVVRIIDCYLVEGHKFVTRAAIAIINLWSKSLKNRPHEEMRGKSQEERIETVKMELANAAQQIQISAESFIQIATRIRNLQSSTITRLQAHFENKLREEVNRRQSLKRSLPRRTGHLFTQPFSSAIVDQEAAAEIMSALPPRLQLETPKLLFRLSIDGASFTHLWSKIDCAEQSLLLIRTTRGEKFGAYCSSSWAERNDRRERSKSKYFGTGESFIWVLDRELGLPIIYGWVGNNNENADASPQMFMAAGDKLLVIGSGDGDAIRISEELTHGMSSACRTLEVLLSSRVAVLTSTNSRCTTSLLAHNFDYLLIGITSRSSSSSLNLLWHTCSLMKSYELMYCFM
;
A
#
# COMPACT_ATOMS: atom_id res chain seq x y z
N MET A 1 8.47 -10.24 -9.09
CA MET A 1 8.91 -11.65 -8.95
C MET A 1 8.52 -12.32 -7.61
N VAL A 2 8.27 -11.61 -6.49
CA VAL A 2 7.92 -12.26 -5.20
C VAL A 2 6.72 -13.23 -5.28
N CYS A 3 5.69 -12.91 -6.08
CA CYS A 3 4.56 -13.83 -6.34
C CYS A 3 4.96 -15.16 -7.01
N PHE A 4 6.07 -15.19 -7.76
CA PHE A 4 6.48 -16.37 -8.53
C PHE A 4 7.02 -17.45 -7.58
N ILE A 5 7.83 -17.05 -6.60
CA ILE A 5 8.38 -17.99 -5.61
C ILE A 5 7.31 -18.37 -4.56
N LEU A 6 6.33 -17.50 -4.30
CA LEU A 6 5.24 -17.77 -3.35
C LEU A 6 4.22 -18.80 -3.89
N HIS A 7 3.84 -18.73 -5.17
CA HIS A 7 3.03 -19.77 -5.80
C HIS A 7 3.79 -21.10 -5.94
N TYR A 8 5.09 -21.02 -6.27
CA TYR A 8 6.00 -22.16 -6.27
C TYR A 8 6.11 -22.81 -4.87
N PHE A 9 6.17 -22.00 -3.81
CA PHE A 9 6.21 -22.46 -2.43
C PHE A 9 4.96 -23.26 -2.07
N ILE A 10 3.77 -22.70 -2.32
CA ILE A 10 2.47 -23.34 -2.02
C ILE A 10 2.23 -24.59 -2.86
N ALA A 11 2.53 -24.53 -4.17
CA ALA A 11 2.37 -25.67 -5.05
C ALA A 11 3.31 -26.84 -4.68
N PHE A 12 4.47 -26.54 -4.09
CA PHE A 12 5.35 -27.55 -3.51
C PHE A 12 4.97 -27.97 -2.09
N GLU A 13 4.44 -27.07 -1.26
CA GLU A 13 3.94 -27.36 0.08
C GLU A 13 2.79 -28.40 0.01
N LYS A 14 2.02 -28.42 -1.08
CA LYS A 14 1.01 -29.46 -1.37
C LYS A 14 1.57 -30.88 -1.50
N THR A 15 2.90 -31.06 -1.61
CA THR A 15 3.57 -32.38 -1.48
C THR A 15 3.92 -32.76 -0.03
N GLN A 16 3.82 -31.82 0.92
CA GLN A 16 4.09 -31.99 2.35
C GLN A 16 2.80 -31.75 3.17
N ALA A 17 1.77 -32.52 2.85
CA ALA A 17 0.39 -32.33 3.33
C ALA A 17 0.20 -32.20 4.86
N THR A 18 1.15 -32.66 5.68
CA THR A 18 1.09 -32.50 7.14
C THR A 18 1.38 -31.07 7.60
N CYS A 19 2.15 -30.31 6.84
CA CYS A 19 2.56 -28.95 7.21
C CYS A 19 1.50 -27.92 6.82
N ILE A 20 0.96 -28.03 5.60
CA ILE A 20 -0.25 -27.29 5.18
C ILE A 20 -1.36 -27.42 6.21
N ARG A 21 -1.70 -28.66 6.62
CA ARG A 21 -2.75 -28.88 7.63
C ARG A 21 -2.49 -28.12 8.93
N GLY A 22 -1.23 -27.98 9.37
CA GLY A 22 -0.88 -27.16 10.54
C GLY A 22 -1.21 -25.67 10.34
N ILE A 23 -0.92 -25.13 9.16
CA ILE A 23 -1.20 -23.73 8.81
C ILE A 23 -2.71 -23.51 8.60
N GLU A 24 -3.39 -24.40 7.89
CA GLU A 24 -4.84 -24.37 7.66
C GLU A 24 -5.62 -24.48 8.97
N THR A 25 -5.25 -25.43 9.86
CA THR A 25 -5.86 -25.56 11.19
C THR A 25 -5.67 -24.29 12.02
N ARG A 26 -4.48 -23.68 12.00
CA ARG A 26 -4.20 -22.49 12.81
C ARG A 26 -4.86 -21.21 12.27
N ASN A 27 -5.07 -21.10 10.95
CA ASN A 27 -5.91 -20.06 10.35
C ASN A 27 -7.42 -20.37 10.46
N GLY A 28 -7.79 -21.65 10.57
CA GLY A 28 -9.16 -22.15 10.65
C GLY A 28 -9.90 -22.24 9.31
N VAL A 29 -9.19 -22.07 8.19
CA VAL A 29 -9.74 -22.12 6.82
C VAL A 29 -8.70 -22.71 5.87
N ALA A 30 -9.11 -23.64 5.02
CA ALA A 30 -8.31 -24.18 3.92
C ALA A 30 -8.56 -23.35 2.64
N ASP A 31 -7.80 -22.26 2.50
CA ASP A 31 -7.82 -21.39 1.32
C ASP A 31 -6.39 -21.02 0.90
N ASP A 32 -6.05 -21.32 -0.36
CA ASP A 32 -4.77 -20.97 -0.99
C ASP A 32 -4.45 -19.47 -0.85
N SER A 33 -5.46 -18.58 -0.86
CA SER A 33 -5.25 -17.13 -0.72
C SER A 33 -4.74 -16.73 0.68
N ILE A 34 -5.12 -17.48 1.71
CA ILE A 34 -4.65 -17.29 3.09
C ILE A 34 -3.22 -17.81 3.23
N LEU A 35 -2.94 -18.98 2.64
CA LEU A 35 -1.58 -19.54 2.59
C LEU A 35 -0.61 -18.56 1.91
N VAL A 36 -0.99 -17.98 0.76
CA VAL A 36 -0.24 -16.87 0.11
C VAL A 36 0.07 -15.74 1.08
N LYS A 37 -0.93 -15.26 1.84
CA LYS A 37 -0.73 -14.13 2.77
C LYS A 37 0.19 -14.49 3.94
N ALA A 38 0.01 -15.66 4.55
CA ALA A 38 0.79 -16.11 5.71
C ALA A 38 2.26 -16.42 5.35
N LEU A 39 2.50 -16.99 4.16
CA LEU A 39 3.80 -17.47 3.71
C LEU A 39 4.59 -16.40 2.94
N ARG A 40 4.05 -15.19 2.79
CA ARG A 40 4.60 -14.12 1.94
C ARG A 40 6.05 -13.75 2.26
N ASP A 41 6.41 -13.80 3.54
CA ASP A 41 7.67 -13.26 4.06
C ASP A 41 8.75 -14.34 4.25
N TRP A 42 8.58 -15.50 3.60
CA TRP A 42 9.41 -16.70 3.77
C TRP A 42 10.93 -16.49 3.56
N LEU A 43 11.34 -15.59 2.66
CA LEU A 43 12.74 -15.20 2.47
C LEU A 43 13.32 -14.49 3.72
N SER A 44 12.49 -13.71 4.42
CA SER A 44 12.92 -13.00 5.63
C SER A 44 13.18 -13.95 6.79
N TRP A 45 12.48 -15.09 6.88
CA TRP A 45 12.78 -16.11 7.89
C TRP A 45 14.19 -16.68 7.70
N ILE A 46 14.64 -16.82 6.45
CA ILE A 46 16.01 -17.27 6.15
C ILE A 46 17.00 -16.13 6.40
N PHE A 47 16.92 -15.04 5.62
CA PHE A 47 18.02 -14.06 5.55
C PHE A 47 18.04 -13.02 6.67
N ASN A 48 16.91 -12.79 7.36
CA ASN A 48 16.82 -11.89 8.51
C ASN A 48 16.45 -12.63 9.81
N GLY A 49 16.09 -13.91 9.73
CA GLY A 49 15.61 -14.70 10.86
C GLY A 49 16.63 -15.69 11.38
N LEU A 50 17.24 -16.50 10.50
CA LEU A 50 18.22 -17.50 10.93
C LEU A 50 19.55 -16.85 11.39
N PRO A 51 20.26 -17.47 12.35
CA PRO A 51 21.63 -17.10 12.69
C PRO A 51 22.59 -17.17 11.49
N LEU A 52 23.65 -16.36 11.49
CA LEU A 52 24.52 -16.17 10.33
C LEU A 52 25.21 -17.46 9.87
N ASP A 53 25.59 -18.35 10.77
CA ASP A 53 26.20 -19.65 10.47
C ASP A 53 25.25 -20.54 9.63
N HIS A 54 23.96 -20.52 9.94
CA HIS A 54 22.94 -21.23 9.17
C HIS A 54 22.79 -20.61 7.77
N VAL A 55 22.75 -19.28 7.68
CA VAL A 55 22.62 -18.56 6.39
C VAL A 55 23.82 -18.85 5.49
N VAL A 56 25.05 -18.84 6.01
CA VAL A 56 26.26 -19.22 5.26
C VAL A 56 26.15 -20.64 4.71
N ARG A 57 25.78 -21.62 5.54
CA ARG A 57 25.62 -23.02 5.10
C ARG A 57 24.49 -23.20 4.05
N ILE A 58 23.43 -22.40 4.14
CA ILE A 58 22.36 -22.36 3.12
C ILE A 58 22.89 -21.79 1.80
N ILE A 59 23.74 -20.76 1.85
CA ILE A 59 24.37 -20.17 0.66
C ILE A 59 25.35 -21.16 0.02
N ASP A 60 26.18 -21.88 0.80
CA ASP A 60 27.07 -22.92 0.28
C ASP A 60 26.30 -23.95 -0.56
N CYS A 61 25.16 -24.43 -0.06
CA CYS A 61 24.31 -25.38 -0.78
C CYS A 61 23.53 -24.73 -1.95
N TYR A 62 23.17 -23.44 -1.86
CA TYR A 62 22.55 -22.69 -2.96
C TYR A 62 23.51 -22.52 -4.15
N LEU A 63 24.81 -22.28 -3.91
CA LEU A 63 25.80 -22.15 -4.98
C LEU A 63 25.97 -23.44 -5.80
N VAL A 64 25.62 -24.60 -5.24
CA VAL A 64 25.66 -25.90 -5.92
C VAL A 64 24.30 -26.31 -6.51
N GLU A 65 23.22 -26.19 -5.73
CA GLU A 65 21.90 -26.71 -6.10
C GLU A 65 20.90 -25.64 -6.60
N GLY A 66 21.30 -24.36 -6.58
CA GLY A 66 20.47 -23.22 -6.95
C GLY A 66 19.29 -22.98 -6.01
N HIS A 67 18.31 -22.21 -6.52
CA HIS A 67 17.14 -21.71 -5.77
C HIS A 67 16.37 -22.79 -4.98
N LYS A 68 16.40 -24.06 -5.44
CA LYS A 68 15.77 -25.20 -4.78
C LYS A 68 16.27 -25.46 -3.37
N PHE A 69 17.49 -25.06 -3.03
CA PHE A 69 17.99 -25.22 -1.66
C PHE A 69 17.34 -24.24 -0.70
N VAL A 70 17.23 -22.96 -1.09
CA VAL A 70 16.56 -21.90 -0.33
C VAL A 70 15.09 -22.27 -0.07
N THR A 71 14.44 -22.94 -1.02
CA THR A 71 13.11 -23.54 -0.85
C THR A 71 13.05 -24.58 0.25
N ARG A 72 13.98 -25.54 0.24
CA ARG A 72 14.06 -26.61 1.24
C ARG A 72 14.35 -26.05 2.63
N ALA A 73 15.20 -25.03 2.74
CA ALA A 73 15.45 -24.30 3.99
C ALA A 73 14.16 -23.70 4.56
N ALA A 74 13.36 -23.01 3.75
CA ALA A 74 12.10 -22.41 4.19
C ALA A 74 11.06 -23.45 4.63
N ILE A 75 11.00 -24.60 3.96
CA ILE A 75 10.12 -25.71 4.35
C ILE A 75 10.65 -26.43 5.59
N ALA A 76 11.97 -26.49 5.79
CA ALA A 76 12.56 -26.97 7.04
C ALA A 76 12.13 -26.10 8.24
N ILE A 77 12.05 -24.77 8.08
CA ILE A 77 11.50 -23.86 9.09
C ILE A 77 10.03 -24.19 9.39
N ILE A 78 9.18 -24.36 8.37
CA ILE A 78 7.78 -24.80 8.58
C ILE A 78 7.69 -26.16 9.27
N ASN A 79 8.54 -27.12 8.89
CA ASN A 79 8.58 -28.44 9.51
C ASN A 79 8.95 -28.38 11.00
N LEU A 80 9.85 -27.46 11.40
CA LEU A 80 10.22 -27.22 12.79
C LEU A 80 9.09 -26.54 13.56
N TRP A 81 8.48 -25.49 12.99
CA TRP A 81 7.31 -24.81 13.56
C TRP A 81 6.12 -25.78 13.76
N SER A 82 5.79 -26.57 12.73
CA SER A 82 4.70 -27.57 12.75
C SER A 82 4.94 -28.68 13.79
N LYS A 83 6.20 -29.05 14.05
CA LYS A 83 6.54 -29.94 15.18
C LYS A 83 6.33 -29.26 16.53
N SER A 84 6.76 -28.00 16.69
CA SER A 84 6.55 -27.25 17.94
C SER A 84 5.07 -27.05 18.28
N LEU A 85 4.22 -26.99 17.25
CA LEU A 85 2.77 -26.84 17.36
C LEU A 85 2.07 -28.00 18.07
N LYS A 86 2.57 -29.23 17.92
CA LYS A 86 1.99 -30.43 18.56
C LYS A 86 2.01 -30.37 20.09
N ASN A 87 2.85 -29.50 20.65
CA ASN A 87 3.03 -29.34 22.09
C ASN A 87 2.28 -28.11 22.65
N ARG A 88 1.42 -27.45 21.86
CA ARG A 88 0.69 -26.23 22.27
C ARG A 88 -0.84 -26.43 22.24
N PRO A 89 -1.61 -25.90 23.20
CA PRO A 89 -3.07 -25.97 23.20
C PRO A 89 -3.69 -25.06 22.13
N HIS A 90 -4.82 -25.49 21.55
CA HIS A 90 -5.50 -24.83 20.42
C HIS A 90 -6.26 -23.52 20.81
N GLU A 91 -6.33 -23.17 22.10
CA GLU A 91 -7.23 -22.11 22.57
C GLU A 91 -6.81 -20.68 22.14
N GLU A 92 -5.52 -20.45 21.85
CA GLU A 92 -4.92 -19.15 21.49
C GLU A 92 -5.52 -18.44 20.25
N MET A 93 -6.36 -19.14 19.46
CA MET A 93 -6.92 -18.66 18.18
C MET A 93 -8.44 -18.45 18.20
N ARG A 94 -9.12 -18.73 19.33
CA ARG A 94 -10.55 -18.38 19.48
C ARG A 94 -10.72 -16.85 19.54
N GLY A 95 -11.79 -16.34 18.94
CA GLY A 95 -12.12 -14.91 18.93
C GLY A 95 -11.35 -14.02 17.92
N LYS A 96 -10.15 -14.41 17.48
CA LYS A 96 -9.36 -13.64 16.49
C LYS A 96 -9.97 -13.61 15.10
N SER A 97 -9.97 -12.44 14.46
CA SER A 97 -10.30 -12.22 13.05
C SER A 97 -9.29 -12.90 12.11
N GLN A 98 -9.65 -13.07 10.83
CA GLN A 98 -8.83 -13.77 9.84
C GLN A 98 -7.47 -13.09 9.62
N GLU A 99 -7.44 -11.76 9.57
CA GLU A 99 -6.22 -10.94 9.48
C GLU A 99 -5.30 -11.12 10.70
N GLU A 100 -5.85 -11.11 11.92
CA GLU A 100 -5.07 -11.32 13.16
C GLU A 100 -4.52 -12.75 13.24
N ARG A 101 -5.22 -13.74 12.68
CA ARG A 101 -4.73 -15.11 12.60
C ARG A 101 -3.55 -15.24 11.64
N ILE A 102 -3.64 -14.62 10.46
CA ILE A 102 -2.56 -14.57 9.47
C ILE A 102 -1.31 -13.91 10.08
N GLU A 103 -1.47 -12.79 10.79
CA GLU A 103 -0.35 -12.08 11.41
C GLU A 103 0.25 -12.86 12.60
N THR A 104 -0.58 -13.56 13.38
CA THR A 104 -0.10 -14.50 14.41
C THR A 104 0.80 -15.58 13.78
N VAL A 105 0.34 -16.24 12.70
CA VAL A 105 1.10 -17.30 12.03
C VAL A 105 2.42 -16.79 11.43
N LYS A 106 2.42 -15.60 10.82
CA LYS A 106 3.64 -14.94 10.32
C LYS A 106 4.68 -14.72 11.42
N MET A 107 4.26 -14.14 12.54
CA MET A 107 5.12 -13.88 13.69
C MET A 107 5.73 -15.18 14.24
N GLU A 108 4.93 -16.24 14.33
CA GLU A 108 5.42 -17.54 14.83
C GLU A 108 6.39 -18.24 13.89
N LEU A 109 6.20 -18.12 12.57
CA LEU A 109 7.14 -18.65 11.58
C LEU A 109 8.47 -17.88 11.61
N ALA A 110 8.42 -16.55 11.79
CA ALA A 110 9.61 -15.74 12.00
C ALA A 110 10.33 -16.12 13.32
N ASN A 111 9.59 -16.27 14.42
CA ASN A 111 10.14 -16.68 15.71
C ASN A 111 10.75 -18.09 15.66
N ALA A 112 10.16 -19.03 14.90
CA ALA A 112 10.70 -20.37 14.72
C ALA A 112 12.07 -20.40 14.00
N ALA A 113 12.36 -19.40 13.16
CA ALA A 113 13.67 -19.20 12.57
C ALA A 113 14.65 -18.48 13.53
N GLN A 114 14.20 -17.41 14.20
CA GLN A 114 15.02 -16.63 15.12
C GLN A 114 15.45 -17.39 16.38
N GLN A 115 14.59 -18.27 16.89
CA GLN A 115 14.82 -19.05 18.10
C GLN A 115 15.25 -20.49 17.80
N ILE A 116 15.85 -20.74 16.63
CA ILE A 116 16.25 -22.08 16.21
C ILE A 116 17.23 -22.73 17.19
N GLN A 117 16.91 -23.95 17.66
CA GLN A 117 17.65 -24.68 18.71
C GLN A 117 18.52 -25.82 18.17
N ILE A 118 18.66 -25.93 16.85
CA ILE A 118 19.46 -26.99 16.19
C ILE A 118 20.70 -26.36 15.55
N SER A 119 21.76 -27.16 15.34
CA SER A 119 22.95 -26.70 14.63
C SER A 119 22.66 -26.49 13.14
N ALA A 120 23.45 -25.62 12.49
CA ALA A 120 23.38 -25.42 11.04
C ALA A 120 23.48 -26.75 10.27
N GLU A 121 24.39 -27.65 10.66
CA GLU A 121 24.53 -28.99 10.07
C GLU A 121 23.23 -29.82 10.21
N SER A 122 22.61 -29.83 11.40
CA SER A 122 21.32 -30.51 11.61
C SER A 122 20.20 -29.90 10.74
N PHE A 123 20.20 -28.58 10.55
CA PHE A 123 19.25 -27.88 9.70
C PHE A 123 19.43 -28.25 8.22
N ILE A 124 20.67 -28.28 7.73
CA ILE A 124 20.99 -28.72 6.36
C ILE A 124 20.57 -30.19 6.15
N GLN A 125 20.76 -31.06 7.14
CA GLN A 125 20.28 -32.45 7.09
C GLN A 125 18.74 -32.57 7.08
N ILE A 126 18.01 -31.64 7.70
CA ILE A 126 16.54 -31.59 7.58
C ILE A 126 16.14 -31.11 6.18
N ALA A 127 16.78 -30.05 5.67
CA ALA A 127 16.50 -29.48 4.36
C ALA A 127 16.75 -30.50 3.23
N THR A 128 17.88 -31.20 3.25
CA THR A 128 18.26 -32.22 2.25
C THR A 128 17.36 -33.46 2.26
N ARG A 129 16.68 -33.78 3.37
CA ARG A 129 15.67 -34.86 3.43
C ARG A 129 14.38 -34.53 2.67
N ILE A 130 14.14 -33.27 2.31
CA ILE A 130 12.97 -32.85 1.55
C ILE A 130 13.19 -33.21 0.07
N ARG A 131 12.61 -34.35 -0.35
CA ARG A 131 12.71 -34.90 -1.71
C ARG A 131 11.61 -34.34 -2.63
N ASN A 132 11.64 -34.77 -3.89
CA ASN A 132 10.62 -34.50 -4.93
C ASN A 132 10.59 -33.08 -5.54
N LEU A 133 11.66 -32.27 -5.38
CA LEU A 133 11.85 -30.99 -6.10
C LEU A 133 12.33 -31.20 -7.56
N GLN A 134 11.57 -31.96 -8.37
CA GLN A 134 11.91 -32.17 -9.79
C GLN A 134 11.80 -30.85 -10.60
N SER A 135 12.81 -30.55 -11.42
CA SER A 135 12.86 -29.31 -12.22
C SER A 135 11.68 -29.18 -13.19
N SER A 136 11.25 -30.30 -13.78
CA SER A 136 10.10 -30.38 -14.68
C SER A 136 8.79 -29.96 -14.01
N THR A 137 8.51 -30.51 -12.82
CA THR A 137 7.33 -30.16 -12.02
C THR A 137 7.36 -28.69 -11.62
N ILE A 138 8.52 -28.18 -11.20
CA ILE A 138 8.75 -26.77 -10.86
C ILE A 138 8.42 -25.85 -12.05
N THR A 139 9.03 -26.12 -13.21
CA THR A 139 8.85 -25.32 -14.44
C THR A 139 7.40 -25.35 -14.91
N ARG A 140 6.73 -26.51 -14.85
CA ARG A 140 5.32 -26.66 -15.21
C ARG A 140 4.39 -25.85 -14.29
N LEU A 141 4.65 -25.86 -12.98
CA LEU A 141 3.85 -25.10 -12.01
C LEU A 141 4.10 -23.59 -12.15
N GLN A 142 5.34 -23.17 -12.36
CA GLN A 142 5.69 -21.78 -12.66
C GLN A 142 4.93 -21.29 -13.90
N ALA A 143 5.05 -21.99 -15.03
CA ALA A 143 4.35 -21.65 -16.27
C ALA A 143 2.81 -21.58 -16.09
N HIS A 144 2.21 -22.49 -15.31
CA HIS A 144 0.78 -22.47 -15.03
C HIS A 144 0.34 -21.21 -14.25
N PHE A 145 1.04 -20.86 -13.17
CA PHE A 145 0.71 -19.66 -12.39
C PHE A 145 1.09 -18.35 -13.10
N GLU A 146 2.15 -18.35 -13.91
CA GLU A 146 2.50 -17.23 -14.79
C GLU A 146 1.43 -16.98 -15.84
N ASN A 147 0.89 -18.02 -16.47
CA ASN A 147 -0.22 -17.90 -17.41
C ASN A 147 -1.48 -17.37 -16.71
N LYS A 148 -1.84 -17.91 -15.54
CA LYS A 148 -2.99 -17.42 -14.74
C LYS A 148 -2.84 -15.95 -14.34
N LEU A 149 -1.64 -15.52 -13.95
CA LEU A 149 -1.34 -14.10 -13.67
C LEU A 149 -1.40 -13.24 -14.94
N ARG A 150 -0.93 -13.75 -16.08
CA ARG A 150 -0.99 -13.06 -17.38
C ARG A 150 -2.42 -12.89 -17.87
N GLU A 151 -3.25 -13.92 -17.75
CA GLU A 151 -4.69 -13.88 -18.03
C GLU A 151 -5.40 -12.84 -17.15
N GLU A 152 -5.13 -12.83 -15.84
CA GLU A 152 -5.71 -11.86 -14.91
C GLU A 152 -5.26 -10.42 -15.20
N VAL A 153 -3.98 -10.19 -15.53
CA VAL A 153 -3.49 -8.88 -15.97
C VAL A 153 -4.15 -8.45 -17.28
N ASN A 154 -4.25 -9.35 -18.26
CA ASN A 154 -4.91 -9.08 -19.54
C ASN A 154 -6.40 -8.78 -19.36
N ARG A 155 -7.11 -9.50 -18.48
CA ARG A 155 -8.50 -9.27 -18.11
C ARG A 155 -8.69 -7.87 -17.55
N ARG A 156 -7.86 -7.47 -16.57
CA ARG A 156 -7.89 -6.12 -15.98
C ARG A 156 -7.59 -5.04 -17.01
N GLN A 157 -6.59 -5.23 -17.86
CA GLN A 157 -6.26 -4.27 -18.93
C GLN A 157 -7.39 -4.15 -19.97
N SER A 158 -8.05 -5.25 -20.32
CA SER A 158 -9.23 -5.24 -21.20
C SER A 158 -10.38 -4.46 -20.56
N LEU A 159 -10.69 -4.74 -19.29
CA LEU A 159 -11.73 -4.05 -18.54
C LEU A 159 -11.44 -2.55 -18.41
N LYS A 160 -10.19 -2.16 -18.11
CA LYS A 160 -9.74 -0.75 -18.15
C LYS A 160 -10.00 -0.08 -19.49
N ARG A 161 -9.69 -0.76 -20.61
CA ARG A 161 -9.87 -0.23 -21.97
C ARG A 161 -11.34 -0.11 -22.37
N SER A 162 -12.24 -0.90 -21.80
CA SER A 162 -13.68 -0.80 -22.04
C SER A 162 -14.38 0.33 -21.28
N LEU A 163 -13.73 0.91 -20.25
CA LEU A 163 -14.31 2.01 -19.49
C LEU A 163 -14.21 3.33 -20.26
N PRO A 164 -15.23 4.22 -20.21
CA PRO A 164 -15.14 5.56 -20.77
C PRO A 164 -14.05 6.36 -20.08
N ARG A 165 -12.89 6.52 -20.73
CA ARG A 165 -11.75 7.25 -20.17
C ARG A 165 -11.96 8.76 -20.31
N ARG A 166 -11.76 9.50 -19.22
CA ARG A 166 -11.85 10.98 -19.24
C ARG A 166 -10.55 11.63 -19.74
N THR A 167 -9.47 10.86 -19.80
CA THR A 167 -8.10 11.28 -20.13
C THR A 167 -7.85 11.78 -21.55
N GLY A 168 -8.84 11.74 -22.46
CA GLY A 168 -8.73 12.30 -23.81
C GLY A 168 -8.55 13.83 -23.88
N HIS A 169 -8.71 14.54 -22.75
CA HIS A 169 -8.69 16.00 -22.67
C HIS A 169 -7.57 16.57 -21.78
N LEU A 170 -6.60 15.76 -21.33
CA LEU A 170 -5.44 16.30 -20.61
C LEU A 170 -4.42 16.91 -21.55
N PHE A 171 -4.21 18.22 -21.43
CA PHE A 171 -3.22 18.99 -22.21
C PHE A 171 -1.84 19.07 -21.52
N THR A 172 -1.68 18.40 -20.37
CA THR A 172 -0.46 18.42 -19.56
C THR A 172 -0.11 17.02 -19.03
N GLN A 173 1.11 16.86 -18.51
CA GLN A 173 1.53 15.61 -17.87
C GLN A 173 0.82 15.41 -16.52
N PRO A 174 0.30 14.20 -16.22
CA PRO A 174 -0.27 13.92 -14.91
C PRO A 174 0.73 14.13 -13.77
N PHE A 175 0.26 14.59 -12.61
CA PHE A 175 1.12 14.74 -11.44
C PHE A 175 1.70 13.38 -11.02
N SER A 176 2.92 13.40 -10.48
CA SER A 176 3.54 12.19 -9.91
C SER A 176 3.17 12.03 -8.44
N SER A 177 3.00 10.79 -7.98
CA SER A 177 2.69 10.47 -6.58
C SER A 177 3.23 9.09 -6.17
N ALA A 178 3.40 8.85 -4.87
CA ALA A 178 3.70 7.56 -4.25
C ALA A 178 2.44 6.93 -3.61
N ILE A 179 1.31 7.65 -3.69
CA ILE A 179 -0.01 7.14 -3.29
C ILE A 179 -0.71 6.55 -4.52
N VAL A 180 -0.77 7.28 -5.63
CA VAL A 180 -1.37 6.83 -6.90
C VAL A 180 -0.30 6.74 -8.00
N ASP A 181 -0.52 5.89 -9.00
CA ASP A 181 0.34 5.83 -10.18
C ASP A 181 -0.06 6.87 -11.25
N GLN A 182 0.68 6.91 -12.35
CA GLN A 182 0.48 7.89 -13.43
C GLN A 182 -0.88 7.75 -14.12
N GLU A 183 -1.46 6.55 -14.19
CA GLU A 183 -2.74 6.31 -14.84
C GLU A 183 -3.90 6.79 -13.96
N ALA A 184 -3.85 6.46 -12.66
CA ALA A 184 -4.80 6.98 -11.68
C ALA A 184 -4.68 8.50 -11.49
N ALA A 185 -3.47 9.06 -11.49
CA ALA A 185 -3.27 10.51 -11.46
C ALA A 185 -3.91 11.22 -12.67
N ALA A 186 -3.81 10.61 -13.86
CA ALA A 186 -4.43 11.13 -15.08
C ALA A 186 -5.96 11.15 -14.98
N GLU A 187 -6.59 10.05 -14.54
CA GLU A 187 -8.05 10.02 -14.38
C GLU A 187 -8.54 10.97 -13.27
N ILE A 188 -7.78 11.18 -12.17
CA ILE A 188 -8.09 12.22 -11.16
C ILE A 188 -8.02 13.62 -11.78
N MET A 189 -6.95 13.93 -12.53
CA MET A 189 -6.82 15.25 -13.19
C MET A 189 -7.91 15.49 -14.23
N SER A 190 -8.36 14.45 -14.91
CA SER A 190 -9.45 14.52 -15.89
C SER A 190 -10.83 14.73 -15.27
N ALA A 191 -10.93 14.66 -13.93
CA ALA A 191 -12.12 15.01 -13.17
C ALA A 191 -12.08 16.43 -12.57
N LEU A 192 -10.94 17.13 -12.62
CA LEU A 192 -10.85 18.53 -12.23
C LEU A 192 -11.68 19.42 -13.16
N PRO A 193 -12.16 20.59 -12.70
CA PRO A 193 -12.80 21.58 -13.56
C PRO A 193 -11.97 21.86 -14.83
N PRO A 194 -12.59 22.01 -16.03
CA PRO A 194 -11.85 22.15 -17.29
C PRO A 194 -10.79 23.26 -17.29
N ARG A 195 -11.06 24.37 -16.59
CA ARG A 195 -10.15 25.50 -16.38
C ARG A 195 -8.81 25.13 -15.71
N LEU A 196 -8.74 23.99 -15.01
CA LEU A 196 -7.54 23.49 -14.32
C LEU A 196 -6.82 22.36 -15.09
N GLN A 197 -7.41 21.80 -16.15
CA GLN A 197 -6.85 20.65 -16.89
C GLN A 197 -5.65 21.04 -17.79
N LEU A 198 -5.31 22.33 -17.85
CA LEU A 198 -4.15 22.86 -18.57
C LEU A 198 -2.85 22.84 -17.73
N GLU A 199 -2.95 22.73 -16.40
CA GLU A 199 -1.79 22.78 -15.50
C GLU A 199 -1.64 21.52 -14.64
N THR A 200 -0.40 21.18 -14.31
CA THR A 200 -0.10 20.05 -13.42
C THR A 200 0.02 20.54 -11.97
N PRO A 201 -0.76 20.01 -11.02
CA PRO A 201 -0.67 20.42 -9.62
C PRO A 201 0.73 20.17 -8.99
N LYS A 202 1.22 21.08 -8.13
CA LYS A 202 2.62 21.14 -7.62
C LYS A 202 2.74 20.90 -6.10
N LEU A 203 3.58 19.98 -5.62
CA LEU A 203 3.65 19.58 -4.20
C LEU A 203 3.99 20.72 -3.19
N LEU A 204 3.43 20.63 -1.98
CA LEU A 204 3.55 21.60 -0.88
C LEU A 204 3.80 21.06 0.53
N PHE A 205 3.00 20.05 0.88
CA PHE A 205 2.86 19.49 2.20
C PHE A 205 2.79 17.99 2.02
N ARG A 206 3.51 17.29 2.89
CA ARG A 206 3.67 15.86 2.86
C ARG A 206 3.85 15.43 4.31
N LEU A 207 2.89 14.66 4.86
CA LEU A 207 2.91 14.21 6.26
C LEU A 207 4.25 13.58 6.70
N SER A 208 4.97 12.92 5.77
CA SER A 208 6.27 12.29 6.03
C SER A 208 7.49 13.22 5.93
N ILE A 209 7.32 14.50 5.57
CA ILE A 209 8.39 15.52 5.52
C ILE A 209 8.01 16.69 6.44
N ASP A 210 6.81 17.24 6.26
CA ASP A 210 6.31 18.41 6.98
C ASP A 210 5.75 18.05 8.37
N GLY A 211 5.57 16.76 8.66
CA GLY A 211 5.13 16.26 9.95
C GLY A 211 3.63 16.31 10.20
N ALA A 212 3.22 15.73 11.33
CA ALA A 212 1.84 15.63 11.77
C ALA A 212 1.47 16.87 12.61
N SER A 213 1.07 17.96 11.94
CA SER A 213 0.65 19.21 12.58
C SER A 213 -0.34 19.98 11.71
N PHE A 214 -1.49 20.35 12.26
CA PHE A 214 -2.44 21.22 11.57
C PHE A 214 -1.92 22.64 11.37
N THR A 215 -1.23 23.22 12.36
CA THR A 215 -0.64 24.56 12.23
C THR A 215 0.33 24.65 11.05
N HIS A 216 1.19 23.64 10.88
CA HIS A 216 2.11 23.60 9.74
C HIS A 216 1.35 23.36 8.42
N LEU A 217 0.38 22.44 8.40
CA LEU A 217 -0.50 22.23 7.23
C LEU A 217 -1.14 23.54 6.76
N TRP A 218 -1.81 24.27 7.65
CA TRP A 218 -2.45 25.54 7.31
C TRP A 218 -1.46 26.58 6.78
N SER A 219 -0.31 26.75 7.44
CA SER A 219 0.73 27.67 6.95
C SER A 219 1.27 27.33 5.55
N LYS A 220 1.12 26.07 5.11
CA LYS A 220 1.48 25.59 3.77
C LYS A 220 0.35 25.69 2.75
N ILE A 221 -0.93 25.66 3.17
CA ILE A 221 -2.06 25.53 2.25
C ILE A 221 -3.07 26.67 2.23
N ASP A 222 -2.94 27.65 3.12
CA ASP A 222 -3.85 28.80 3.15
C ASP A 222 -3.76 29.69 1.90
N CYS A 223 -2.63 29.67 1.19
CA CYS A 223 -2.45 30.39 -0.09
C CYS A 223 -2.95 29.62 -1.33
N ALA A 224 -3.52 28.41 -1.20
CA ALA A 224 -4.31 27.83 -2.30
C ALA A 224 -5.64 28.54 -2.44
N GLU A 225 -6.05 28.76 -3.68
CA GLU A 225 -7.46 28.94 -4.04
C GLU A 225 -8.19 27.58 -4.15
N GLN A 226 -7.48 26.52 -4.54
CA GLN A 226 -7.99 25.16 -4.72
C GLN A 226 -6.93 24.13 -4.32
N SER A 227 -7.35 22.95 -3.84
CA SER A 227 -6.42 21.90 -3.42
C SER A 227 -6.89 20.49 -3.76
N LEU A 228 -5.98 19.64 -4.20
CA LEU A 228 -6.20 18.19 -4.34
C LEU A 228 -5.49 17.44 -3.20
N LEU A 229 -6.28 16.76 -2.36
CA LEU A 229 -5.82 15.90 -1.27
C LEU A 229 -5.67 14.45 -1.75
N LEU A 230 -4.54 13.82 -1.38
CA LEU A 230 -4.29 12.39 -1.54
C LEU A 230 -4.01 11.77 -0.16
N ILE A 231 -4.81 10.76 0.22
CA ILE A 231 -4.74 10.07 1.50
C ILE A 231 -4.41 8.59 1.27
N ARG A 232 -3.53 8.05 2.10
CA ARG A 232 -3.24 6.61 2.18
C ARG A 232 -3.38 6.15 3.63
N THR A 233 -4.30 5.23 3.91
CA THR A 233 -4.47 4.68 5.27
C THR A 233 -3.38 3.67 5.61
N THR A 234 -3.20 3.38 6.90
CA THR A 234 -2.41 2.24 7.40
C THR A 234 -2.87 0.90 6.83
N ARG A 235 -4.14 0.77 6.42
CA ARG A 235 -4.72 -0.41 5.76
C ARG A 235 -4.51 -0.46 4.24
N GLY A 236 -3.73 0.49 3.70
CA GLY A 236 -3.42 0.60 2.27
C GLY A 236 -4.59 1.09 1.39
N GLU A 237 -5.67 1.59 1.99
CA GLU A 237 -6.75 2.25 1.25
C GLU A 237 -6.25 3.60 0.74
N LYS A 238 -6.68 3.99 -0.46
CA LYS A 238 -6.24 5.19 -1.16
C LYS A 238 -7.46 5.95 -1.64
N PHE A 239 -7.60 7.19 -1.18
CA PHE A 239 -8.73 8.05 -1.50
C PHE A 239 -8.32 9.51 -1.29
N GLY A 240 -9.21 10.44 -1.57
CA GLY A 240 -8.97 11.86 -1.33
C GLY A 240 -10.10 12.72 -1.86
N ALA A 241 -9.79 13.99 -2.06
CA ALA A 241 -10.77 14.97 -2.53
C ALA A 241 -10.10 16.05 -3.37
N TYR A 242 -10.83 16.60 -4.34
CA TYR A 242 -10.59 17.94 -4.84
C TYR A 242 -11.49 18.92 -4.08
N CYS A 243 -10.89 20.02 -3.65
CA CYS A 243 -11.52 21.08 -2.88
C CYS A 243 -11.47 22.38 -3.67
N SER A 244 -12.65 22.95 -3.94
CA SER A 244 -12.82 24.08 -4.86
C SER A 244 -12.58 25.48 -4.28
N SER A 245 -12.32 25.56 -2.97
CA SER A 245 -12.15 26.81 -2.21
C SER A 245 -10.85 26.82 -1.41
N SER A 246 -10.42 28.03 -1.01
CA SER A 246 -9.25 28.22 -0.17
C SER A 246 -9.51 27.75 1.26
N TRP A 247 -8.57 27.04 1.86
CA TRP A 247 -8.65 26.70 3.28
C TRP A 247 -8.58 27.92 4.21
N ALA A 248 -8.08 29.07 3.72
CA ALA A 248 -8.09 30.33 4.46
C ALA A 248 -9.50 30.87 4.73
N GLU A 249 -10.53 30.45 3.97
CA GLU A 249 -11.93 30.81 4.21
C GLU A 249 -12.46 30.37 5.58
N ARG A 250 -11.81 29.39 6.25
CA ARG A 250 -12.12 29.05 7.64
C ARG A 250 -11.93 30.22 8.61
N ASN A 251 -11.11 31.21 8.24
CA ASN A 251 -10.78 32.38 9.05
C ASN A 251 -11.77 33.55 8.84
N ASP A 252 -12.66 33.49 7.83
CA ASP A 252 -13.69 34.52 7.64
C ASP A 252 -14.75 34.42 8.73
N ARG A 253 -14.57 35.19 9.81
CA ARG A 253 -15.49 35.21 10.94
C ARG A 253 -16.91 35.65 10.57
N ARG A 254 -17.10 36.46 9.51
CA ARG A 254 -18.44 36.95 9.13
C ARG A 254 -19.24 35.85 8.45
N GLU A 255 -18.65 35.17 7.48
CA GLU A 255 -19.33 34.06 6.79
C GLU A 255 -19.38 32.80 7.64
N ARG A 256 -18.33 32.49 8.42
CA ARG A 256 -18.32 31.32 9.32
C ARG A 256 -19.28 31.45 10.51
N SER A 257 -19.74 32.65 10.86
CA SER A 257 -20.88 32.83 11.79
C SER A 257 -22.24 32.44 11.20
N LYS A 258 -22.41 32.49 9.87
CA LYS A 258 -23.65 32.06 9.19
C LYS A 258 -23.64 30.55 8.91
N SER A 259 -22.49 30.03 8.45
CA SER A 259 -22.29 28.61 8.19
C SER A 259 -20.83 28.24 8.39
N LYS A 260 -20.58 27.19 9.17
CA LYS A 260 -19.24 26.59 9.31
C LYS A 260 -18.69 25.98 8.00
N TYR A 261 -19.56 25.79 7.00
CA TYR A 261 -19.19 25.21 5.71
C TYR A 261 -18.87 26.27 4.65
N PHE A 262 -18.02 25.88 3.70
CA PHE A 262 -17.60 26.63 2.53
C PHE A 262 -17.27 25.68 1.36
N GLY A 263 -16.78 26.22 0.23
CA GLY A 263 -16.60 25.48 -1.02
C GLY A 263 -17.81 25.52 -1.94
N THR A 264 -17.65 24.93 -3.13
CA THR A 264 -18.66 24.89 -4.19
C THR A 264 -18.90 23.45 -4.69
N GLY A 265 -19.94 23.28 -5.54
CA GLY A 265 -20.29 22.03 -6.21
C GLY A 265 -19.23 21.46 -7.17
N GLU A 266 -18.16 22.21 -7.48
CA GLU A 266 -16.98 21.69 -8.17
C GLU A 266 -16.18 20.70 -7.31
N SER A 267 -16.33 20.72 -5.98
CA SER A 267 -15.64 19.79 -5.06
C SER A 267 -16.11 18.34 -5.27
N PHE A 268 -15.17 17.39 -5.25
CA PHE A 268 -15.47 15.96 -5.39
C PHE A 268 -14.58 15.09 -4.50
N ILE A 269 -15.09 13.92 -4.11
CA ILE A 269 -14.32 12.85 -3.45
C ILE A 269 -13.87 11.85 -4.52
N TRP A 270 -12.73 11.20 -4.32
CA TRP A 270 -12.31 10.08 -5.14
C TRP A 270 -11.80 8.92 -4.28
N VAL A 271 -12.05 7.69 -4.73
CA VAL A 271 -11.61 6.45 -4.07
C VAL A 271 -10.94 5.57 -5.11
N LEU A 272 -9.75 5.05 -4.83
CA LEU A 272 -9.07 4.15 -5.76
C LEU A 272 -9.69 2.75 -5.69
N ASP A 273 -10.24 2.28 -6.80
CA ASP A 273 -10.68 0.90 -6.91
C ASP A 273 -9.48 -0.06 -6.79
N ARG A 274 -9.64 -1.16 -6.04
CA ARG A 274 -8.53 -2.09 -5.75
C ARG A 274 -8.27 -3.11 -6.86
N GLU A 275 -9.26 -3.40 -7.71
CA GLU A 275 -9.13 -4.39 -8.77
C GLU A 275 -8.56 -3.74 -10.03
N LEU A 276 -9.14 -2.62 -10.43
CA LEU A 276 -8.76 -1.79 -11.55
C LEU A 276 -7.56 -0.91 -11.23
N GLY A 277 -7.44 -0.37 -10.02
CA GLY A 277 -6.43 0.65 -9.73
C GLY A 277 -6.71 1.98 -10.44
N LEU A 278 -7.98 2.29 -10.71
CA LEU A 278 -8.46 3.56 -11.24
C LEU A 278 -9.33 4.28 -10.19
N PRO A 279 -9.39 5.62 -10.20
CA PRO A 279 -10.22 6.38 -9.28
C PRO A 279 -11.71 6.29 -9.67
N ILE A 280 -12.57 6.01 -8.69
CA ILE A 280 -14.00 6.28 -8.78
C ILE A 280 -14.22 7.69 -8.24
N ILE A 281 -14.94 8.54 -8.99
CA ILE A 281 -15.17 9.95 -8.67
C ILE A 281 -16.61 10.16 -8.20
N TYR A 282 -16.78 10.82 -7.06
CA TYR A 282 -18.06 11.15 -6.44
C TYR A 282 -18.20 12.67 -6.35
N GLY A 283 -18.99 13.25 -7.26
CA GLY A 283 -19.27 14.68 -7.29
C GLY A 283 -20.36 15.12 -6.32
N TRP A 284 -20.69 16.41 -6.36
CA TRP A 284 -21.87 16.96 -5.69
C TRP A 284 -23.16 16.38 -6.26
N VAL A 285 -24.07 15.94 -5.38
CA VAL A 285 -25.38 15.41 -5.78
C VAL A 285 -26.25 16.43 -6.54
N GLY A 286 -25.98 17.73 -6.35
CA GLY A 286 -26.66 18.80 -7.08
C GLY A 286 -26.25 18.94 -8.55
N ASN A 287 -25.11 18.41 -8.98
CA ASN A 287 -24.60 18.59 -10.35
C ASN A 287 -25.51 17.98 -11.44
N ASN A 288 -26.33 16.99 -11.08
CA ASN A 288 -27.27 16.32 -11.99
C ASN A 288 -28.74 16.52 -11.57
N ASN A 289 -29.02 17.47 -10.66
CA ASN A 289 -30.35 17.69 -10.09
C ASN A 289 -30.96 18.98 -10.67
N GLU A 290 -32.19 18.90 -11.19
CA GLU A 290 -32.94 20.06 -11.71
C GLU A 290 -33.09 21.17 -10.65
N ASN A 291 -33.18 20.79 -9.37
CA ASN A 291 -33.22 21.71 -8.24
C ASN A 291 -31.91 21.64 -7.43
N ALA A 292 -30.80 22.03 -8.06
CA ALA A 292 -29.47 22.05 -7.44
C ALA A 292 -29.44 22.82 -6.10
N ASP A 293 -30.14 23.95 -5.98
CA ASP A 293 -30.19 24.76 -4.75
C ASP A 293 -30.85 24.04 -3.56
N ALA A 294 -31.75 23.09 -3.80
CA ALA A 294 -32.36 22.26 -2.77
C ALA A 294 -31.43 21.10 -2.32
N SER A 295 -30.32 20.88 -3.02
CA SER A 295 -29.35 19.83 -2.69
C SER A 295 -28.42 20.28 -1.55
N PRO A 296 -27.95 19.38 -0.67
CA PRO A 296 -27.08 19.75 0.45
C PRO A 296 -25.76 20.37 -0.01
N GLN A 297 -25.37 21.52 0.56
CA GLN A 297 -24.18 22.29 0.17
C GLN A 297 -23.12 22.34 1.30
N MET A 298 -22.76 21.19 1.85
CA MET A 298 -21.79 21.08 2.96
C MET A 298 -20.44 20.53 2.48
N PHE A 299 -19.74 21.29 1.63
CA PHE A 299 -18.57 20.79 0.89
C PHE A 299 -17.31 20.70 1.73
N MET A 300 -16.94 21.77 2.45
CA MET A 300 -15.70 21.88 3.22
C MET A 300 -16.00 22.52 4.57
N ALA A 301 -15.34 22.07 5.63
CA ALA A 301 -15.26 22.78 6.91
C ALA A 301 -13.88 22.54 7.55
N ALA A 302 -13.38 23.53 8.29
CA ALA A 302 -12.11 23.41 8.98
C ALA A 302 -12.11 24.20 10.30
N GLY A 303 -11.20 23.80 11.19
CA GLY A 303 -10.85 24.52 12.41
C GLY A 303 -9.41 24.19 12.79
N ASP A 304 -8.94 24.68 13.93
CA ASP A 304 -7.52 24.63 14.31
C ASP A 304 -6.91 23.22 14.26
N LYS A 305 -7.69 22.17 14.60
CA LYS A 305 -7.27 20.76 14.61
C LYS A 305 -8.24 19.83 13.89
N LEU A 306 -8.97 20.35 12.90
CA LEU A 306 -10.03 19.63 12.21
C LEU A 306 -10.09 20.03 10.73
N LEU A 307 -10.18 19.03 9.86
CA LEU A 307 -10.48 19.18 8.44
C LEU A 307 -11.63 18.22 8.08
N VAL A 308 -12.66 18.72 7.42
CA VAL A 308 -13.85 17.97 6.99
C VAL A 308 -14.17 18.29 5.53
N ILE A 309 -14.48 17.27 4.75
CA ILE A 309 -14.90 17.36 3.35
C ILE A 309 -16.11 16.45 3.14
N GLY A 310 -17.19 17.02 2.58
CA GLY A 310 -18.46 16.37 2.28
C GLY A 310 -19.22 15.94 3.54
N SER A 311 -20.13 16.77 4.03
CA SER A 311 -20.94 16.46 5.22
C SER A 311 -22.44 16.27 4.93
N GLY A 312 -23.18 15.84 5.95
CA GLY A 312 -24.64 15.65 5.95
C GLY A 312 -24.99 14.22 6.34
N ASP A 313 -25.40 14.03 7.60
CA ASP A 313 -25.61 12.72 8.28
C ASP A 313 -24.37 11.82 8.37
N GLY A 314 -23.21 12.38 8.07
CA GLY A 314 -21.88 11.78 8.16
C GLY A 314 -20.87 12.72 7.51
N ASP A 315 -19.58 12.39 7.62
CA ASP A 315 -18.48 13.12 6.98
C ASP A 315 -17.74 12.15 6.02
N ALA A 316 -17.64 12.50 4.73
CA ALA A 316 -16.98 11.67 3.71
C ALA A 316 -15.47 11.55 3.98
N ILE A 317 -14.81 12.66 4.31
CA ILE A 317 -13.48 12.67 4.89
C ILE A 317 -13.49 13.62 6.09
N ARG A 318 -13.14 13.10 7.27
CA ARG A 318 -12.81 13.89 8.45
C ARG A 318 -11.42 13.51 8.93
N ILE A 319 -10.56 14.51 9.17
CA ILE A 319 -9.23 14.36 9.75
C ILE A 319 -9.16 15.20 11.02
N SER A 320 -8.64 14.63 12.10
CA SER A 320 -8.47 15.28 13.40
C SER A 320 -7.16 14.87 14.08
N GLU A 321 -6.91 15.40 15.27
CA GLU A 321 -5.79 15.02 16.15
C GLU A 321 -4.43 15.11 15.44
N GLU A 322 -4.06 16.33 15.02
CA GLU A 322 -2.78 16.62 14.36
C GLU A 322 -2.49 15.73 13.13
N LEU A 323 -3.51 15.44 12.32
CA LEU A 323 -3.42 14.62 11.10
C LEU A 323 -3.15 13.13 11.36
N THR A 324 -3.35 12.64 12.59
CA THR A 324 -3.14 11.22 12.95
C THR A 324 -4.41 10.38 12.91
N HIS A 325 -5.59 11.00 13.05
CA HIS A 325 -6.87 10.28 13.09
C HIS A 325 -7.77 10.69 11.92
N GLY A 326 -8.35 9.69 11.26
CA GLY A 326 -9.27 9.85 10.15
C GLY A 326 -10.57 9.06 10.35
N MET A 327 -11.68 9.65 9.93
CA MET A 327 -12.99 9.00 9.85
C MET A 327 -13.57 9.21 8.45
N SER A 328 -14.32 8.22 7.98
CA SER A 328 -15.03 8.28 6.71
C SER A 328 -16.37 7.55 6.81
N SER A 329 -17.41 8.18 6.25
CA SER A 329 -18.81 7.75 6.24
C SER A 329 -19.45 8.12 4.92
N ALA A 330 -20.61 7.53 4.61
CA ALA A 330 -21.54 8.15 3.67
C ALA A 330 -21.94 9.56 4.15
N CYS A 331 -22.25 10.45 3.21
CA CYS A 331 -22.74 11.81 3.46
C CYS A 331 -23.80 12.21 2.43
N ARG A 332 -24.64 13.20 2.72
CA ARG A 332 -25.69 13.67 1.80
C ARG A 332 -25.23 14.68 0.75
N THR A 333 -24.08 15.33 0.92
CA THR A 333 -23.57 16.33 -0.06
C THR A 333 -22.93 15.66 -1.27
N LEU A 334 -22.15 14.61 -1.08
CA LEU A 334 -21.43 13.91 -2.14
C LEU A 334 -21.96 12.48 -2.23
N GLU A 335 -22.05 11.92 -3.44
CA GLU A 335 -22.72 10.65 -3.75
C GLU A 335 -21.96 9.39 -3.24
N VAL A 336 -21.63 9.36 -1.95
CA VAL A 336 -20.60 8.51 -1.37
C VAL A 336 -21.22 7.33 -0.63
N LEU A 337 -21.19 6.13 -1.24
CA LEU A 337 -21.48 4.87 -0.58
C LEU A 337 -20.22 4.28 0.08
N LEU A 338 -19.69 4.96 1.11
CA LEU A 338 -18.59 4.43 1.92
C LEU A 338 -19.11 3.65 3.13
N SER A 339 -18.66 2.39 3.22
CA SER A 339 -18.73 1.58 4.43
C SER A 339 -17.99 2.31 5.56
N SER A 340 -18.71 2.68 6.62
CA SER A 340 -18.20 3.50 7.73
C SER A 340 -16.94 2.89 8.34
N ARG A 341 -15.81 3.62 8.28
CA ARG A 341 -14.50 3.12 8.73
C ARG A 341 -13.72 4.21 9.47
N VAL A 342 -13.13 3.81 10.60
CA VAL A 342 -12.09 4.57 11.30
C VAL A 342 -10.74 4.17 10.72
N ALA A 343 -9.92 5.16 10.36
CA ALA A 343 -8.60 4.95 9.78
C ALA A 343 -7.56 5.78 10.53
N VAL A 344 -6.55 5.11 11.09
CA VAL A 344 -5.39 5.80 11.69
C VAL A 344 -4.40 6.13 10.57
N LEU A 345 -3.95 7.39 10.55
CA LEU A 345 -2.92 7.93 9.67
C LEU A 345 -1.60 7.99 10.47
N THR A 346 -0.52 7.41 9.95
CA THR A 346 0.77 7.39 10.64
C THR A 346 1.88 7.96 9.76
N SER A 347 2.77 8.73 10.38
CA SER A 347 4.05 9.10 9.78
C SER A 347 5.08 8.00 10.06
N THR A 348 5.50 7.27 9.02
CA THR A 348 6.58 6.28 9.13
C THR A 348 7.93 6.95 8.88
N ASN A 349 8.66 7.26 9.95
CA ASN A 349 9.99 7.84 9.88
C ASN A 349 10.97 6.94 9.12
N SER A 350 11.51 7.44 8.01
CA SER A 350 12.73 6.91 7.38
C SER A 350 13.56 8.08 6.90
N ARG A 351 14.83 8.16 7.32
CA ARG A 351 15.69 9.32 7.08
C ARG A 351 16.19 9.33 5.63
N CYS A 352 16.26 10.50 5.01
CA CYS A 352 17.19 10.78 3.92
C CYS A 352 17.55 12.28 3.89
N THR A 353 18.74 12.62 3.39
CA THR A 353 19.40 13.92 3.57
C THR A 353 19.08 14.98 2.50
N THR A 354 19.36 16.24 2.83
CA THR A 354 19.04 17.46 2.08
C THR A 354 20.04 17.83 0.98
N SER A 355 19.55 18.54 -0.05
CA SER A 355 20.32 19.58 -0.77
C SER A 355 19.35 20.61 -1.38
N LEU A 356 19.79 21.87 -1.49
CA LEU A 356 19.02 23.01 -2.05
C LEU A 356 19.50 23.34 -3.47
N LEU A 357 18.60 23.87 -4.31
CA LEU A 357 18.65 25.28 -4.80
C LEU A 357 17.39 25.64 -5.60
N ALA A 358 17.16 26.94 -5.81
CA ALA A 358 15.86 27.53 -6.18
C ALA A 358 15.68 27.80 -7.69
N HIS A 359 14.42 27.97 -8.13
CA HIS A 359 13.90 29.27 -8.61
C HIS A 359 12.39 29.22 -8.97
N ASN A 360 11.63 30.12 -8.34
CA ASN A 360 10.31 30.72 -8.63
C ASN A 360 9.29 29.99 -9.54
N PHE A 361 8.12 29.63 -8.98
CA PHE A 361 6.77 30.16 -9.30
C PHE A 361 5.69 29.28 -8.63
N ASP A 362 4.82 29.86 -7.82
CA ASP A 362 3.94 29.15 -6.86
C ASP A 362 2.76 28.41 -7.52
N TYR A 363 2.32 27.28 -6.93
CA TYR A 363 0.97 26.66 -6.95
C TYR A 363 1.03 25.34 -6.13
N LEU A 364 -0.12 24.67 -5.92
CA LEU A 364 -0.46 24.06 -4.62
C LEU A 364 -1.14 22.65 -4.73
N LEU A 365 -0.43 21.54 -4.40
CA LEU A 365 -0.84 20.11 -4.34
C LEU A 365 -0.25 19.38 -3.11
N ILE A 366 -0.86 18.29 -2.66
CA ILE A 366 -0.26 17.34 -1.70
C ILE A 366 0.03 15.98 -2.39
N GLY A 367 1.29 15.66 -2.68
CA GLY A 367 1.68 14.43 -3.40
C GLY A 367 3.16 14.02 -3.25
N ILE A 368 3.42 12.81 -2.75
CA ILE A 368 4.78 12.31 -2.47
C ILE A 368 5.46 11.85 -3.76
N THR A 369 6.67 12.29 -4.07
CA THR A 369 7.46 11.74 -5.19
C THR A 369 8.94 11.57 -4.83
N SER A 370 9.56 10.64 -5.54
CA SER A 370 11.00 10.50 -5.73
C SER A 370 11.22 10.17 -7.20
N ARG A 371 12.25 10.72 -7.84
CA ARG A 371 12.64 10.30 -9.20
C ARG A 371 14.16 10.32 -9.36
N SER A 372 14.65 9.33 -10.10
CA SER A 372 15.97 9.30 -10.75
C SER A 372 15.99 10.27 -11.95
N SER A 373 17.11 10.67 -12.58
CA SER A 373 18.50 10.13 -12.63
C SER A 373 19.46 11.19 -13.20
N SER A 374 20.79 10.98 -13.06
CA SER A 374 21.90 11.59 -13.83
C SER A 374 22.10 13.12 -13.65
N SER A 375 23.29 13.71 -13.41
CA SER A 375 24.70 13.26 -13.29
C SER A 375 25.43 14.23 -12.31
N SER A 376 26.71 14.13 -11.89
CA SER A 376 27.83 13.18 -12.12
C SER A 376 28.90 13.37 -11.02
N LEU A 377 29.82 12.39 -10.90
CA LEU A 377 31.20 12.52 -10.38
C LEU A 377 31.45 13.33 -9.09
N ASN A 378 31.52 12.62 -7.95
CA ASN A 378 32.80 12.55 -7.25
C ASN A 378 32.99 11.22 -6.50
N LEU A 379 34.19 10.67 -6.65
CA LEU A 379 34.58 9.30 -6.30
C LEU A 379 34.95 9.16 -4.81
N LEU A 380 34.95 7.90 -4.31
CA LEU A 380 35.80 7.33 -3.22
C LEU A 380 35.22 6.87 -1.86
N TRP A 381 33.93 7.02 -1.53
CA TRP A 381 33.40 6.52 -0.22
C TRP A 381 32.17 5.60 -0.26
N HIS A 382 31.85 4.99 -1.42
CA HIS A 382 30.63 4.18 -1.61
C HIS A 382 30.85 2.68 -1.91
N THR A 383 31.79 2.02 -1.22
CA THR A 383 32.04 0.57 -1.36
C THR A 383 31.46 -0.32 -0.26
N CYS A 384 30.92 0.22 0.85
CA CYS A 384 30.47 -0.60 2.00
C CYS A 384 29.02 -0.38 2.48
N SER A 385 28.16 0.37 1.78
CA SER A 385 26.76 0.59 2.22
C SER A 385 25.69 0.48 1.13
N LEU A 386 26.04 -0.11 -0.02
CA LEU A 386 25.13 -0.41 -1.13
C LEU A 386 24.99 -1.92 -1.38
N MET A 387 24.78 -2.68 -0.31
CA MET A 387 24.25 -4.05 -0.38
C MET A 387 22.77 -4.05 0.02
N LYS A 388 21.90 -3.62 -0.91
CA LYS A 388 20.49 -4.03 -0.86
C LYS A 388 20.46 -5.54 -1.12
N SER A 389 20.03 -6.31 -0.13
CA SER A 389 20.07 -7.79 -0.07
C SER A 389 19.25 -8.55 -1.12
N TYR A 390 18.84 -7.88 -2.20
CA TYR A 390 17.94 -8.39 -3.24
C TYR A 390 18.52 -8.28 -4.67
N GLU A 391 19.50 -7.41 -4.93
CA GLU A 391 20.11 -7.27 -6.27
C GLU A 391 21.40 -8.10 -6.45
N LEU A 392 22.12 -8.42 -5.37
CA LEU A 392 23.30 -9.30 -5.45
C LEU A 392 22.96 -10.73 -5.91
N MET A 393 21.74 -11.21 -5.66
CA MET A 393 21.28 -12.51 -6.18
C MET A 393 20.98 -12.46 -7.69
N TYR A 394 20.77 -11.28 -8.28
CA TYR A 394 20.59 -11.08 -9.73
C TYR A 394 21.91 -10.89 -10.50
N CYS A 395 23.04 -10.70 -9.82
CA CYS A 395 24.37 -10.72 -10.47
C CYS A 395 24.95 -12.14 -10.57
N PHE A 396 24.25 -13.15 -10.04
CA PHE A 396 24.62 -14.57 -10.04
C PHE A 396 23.49 -15.51 -10.50
N MET A 397 22.39 -14.96 -11.04
CA MET A 397 21.27 -15.68 -11.67
C MET A 397 21.09 -15.23 -13.13
#